data_AF-A0A7G5GPE9-F1
#
_entry.id   AF-A0A7G5GPE9-F1
#
_cell.length_a   1.000
_cell.length_b   1.000
_cell.length_c   1.000
_cell.angle_alpha   90.00
_cell.angle_beta   90.00
_cell.angle_gamma   90.00
#
_symmetry.space_group_name_H-M   'P 1'
#
loop_
_entity.id
_entity.type
_entity.pdbx_description
1 polymer ?
#
loop_
_entity_poly.entity_id
_entity_poly.type
_entity_poly.pdbx_seq_one_letter_code
_entity_poly.pdbx_strand_id
1 'polypeptide(L)'
;MKQTSQMLLEEHDKFRKRIKELISQLYRQNVKDHTGAVMPEAALAEEWEYEGQEFNAITEQGLAHIVGKKIGELFTWDDLETEALLDVVHMLEDKEFVEN
;
A
#
# COMPACT_ATOMS: atom_id res chain seq x y z
N MET A 1 -22.81 11.36 -26.49
CA MET A 1 -21.57 11.85 -25.85
C MET A 1 -21.37 11.40 -24.39
N LYS A 2 -22.16 10.46 -23.83
CA LYS A 2 -21.91 9.89 -22.50
C LYS A 2 -20.86 8.75 -22.48
N GLN A 3 -20.37 8.29 -23.64
CA GLN A 3 -19.52 7.10 -23.74
C GLN A 3 -18.04 7.34 -23.39
N THR A 4 -17.48 8.50 -23.70
CA THR A 4 -16.03 8.73 -23.53
C THR A 4 -15.64 8.88 -22.06
N SER A 5 -16.41 9.61 -21.26
CA SER A 5 -16.14 9.74 -19.81
C SER A 5 -16.33 8.43 -19.06
N GLN A 6 -17.34 7.64 -19.43
CA GLN A 6 -17.59 6.32 -18.85
C GLN A 6 -16.41 5.37 -19.12
N MET A 7 -15.91 5.36 -20.36
CA MET A 7 -14.76 4.55 -20.76
C MET A 7 -13.50 4.92 -19.96
N LEU A 8 -13.23 6.22 -19.80
CA LEU A 8 -12.09 6.69 -19.00
C LEU A 8 -12.18 6.25 -17.54
N LEU A 9 -13.37 6.31 -16.93
CA LEU A 9 -13.59 5.82 -15.56
C LEU A 9 -13.33 4.31 -15.46
N GLU A 10 -13.84 3.52 -16.41
CA GLU A 10 -13.62 2.08 -16.44
C GLU A 10 -12.14 1.70 -16.64
N GLU A 11 -11.42 2.43 -17.49
CA GLU A 11 -9.99 2.22 -17.70
C GLU A 11 -9.18 2.57 -16.44
N HIS A 12 -9.54 3.67 -15.78
CA HIS A 12 -8.93 4.07 -14.53
C HIS A 12 -9.17 3.05 -13.40
N ASP A 13 -10.39 2.53 -13.26
CA ASP A 13 -10.72 1.50 -12.27
C ASP A 13 -9.95 0.20 -12.53
N LYS A 14 -9.83 -0.21 -13.80
CA LYS A 14 -9.01 -1.37 -14.18
C LYS A 14 -7.54 -1.16 -13.84
N PHE A 15 -7.02 0.05 -14.08
CA PHE A 15 -5.64 0.39 -13.75
C PHE A 15 -5.40 0.35 -12.24
N ARG A 16 -6.26 1.01 -11.44
CA ARG A 16 -6.20 0.97 -9.98
C ARG A 16 -6.26 -0.45 -9.44
N LYS A 17 -7.15 -1.30 -9.97
CA LYS A 17 -7.22 -2.71 -9.59
C LYS A 17 -5.89 -3.42 -9.84
N ARG A 18 -5.26 -3.18 -11.00
CA ARG A 18 -3.98 -3.80 -11.34
C ARG A 18 -2.83 -3.34 -10.45
N ILE A 19 -2.83 -2.07 -10.04
CA ILE A 19 -1.86 -1.56 -9.05
C ILE A 19 -2.04 -2.30 -7.72
N LYS A 20 -3.26 -2.46 -7.21
CA LYS A 20 -3.54 -3.17 -5.96
C LYS A 20 -3.13 -4.64 -6.00
N GLU A 21 -3.36 -5.29 -7.13
CA GLU A 21 -2.87 -6.66 -7.36
C GLU A 21 -1.34 -6.72 -7.31
N LEU A 22 -0.65 -5.74 -7.90
CA LEU A 22 0.81 -5.65 -7.85
C LEU A 22 1.32 -5.38 -6.42
N ILE A 23 0.72 -4.45 -5.69
CA ILE A 23 1.03 -4.17 -4.27
C ILE A 23 0.92 -5.47 -3.46
N SER A 24 -0.17 -6.21 -3.60
CA SER A 24 -0.36 -7.49 -2.87
C SER A 24 0.72 -8.53 -3.21
N GLN A 25 1.11 -8.62 -4.48
CA GLN A 25 2.17 -9.52 -4.92
C GLN A 25 3.53 -9.12 -4.34
N LEU A 26 3.91 -7.84 -4.46
CA LEU A 26 5.17 -7.32 -3.96
C LEU A 26 5.26 -7.44 -2.44
N TYR A 27 4.19 -7.10 -1.72
CA TYR A 27 4.11 -7.27 -0.27
C TYR A 27 4.40 -8.71 0.13
N ARG A 28 3.69 -9.69 -0.44
CA ARG A 28 3.92 -11.12 -0.14
C ARG A 28 5.29 -11.62 -0.58
N GLN A 29 5.92 -10.97 -1.55
CA GLN A 29 7.26 -11.32 -2.00
C GLN A 29 8.33 -10.81 -1.03
N ASN A 30 8.18 -9.57 -0.56
CA ASN A 30 9.24 -8.81 0.10
C ASN A 30 9.06 -8.67 1.62
N VAL A 31 7.82 -8.71 2.13
CA VAL A 31 7.50 -8.57 3.55
C VAL A 31 7.36 -9.95 4.19
N LYS A 32 8.50 -10.52 4.58
CA LYS A 32 8.59 -11.87 5.15
C LYS A 32 9.45 -11.87 6.41
N ASP A 33 9.14 -12.79 7.32
CA ASP A 33 9.98 -13.06 8.49
C ASP A 33 11.19 -13.94 8.13
N HIS A 34 12.06 -14.17 9.12
CA HIS A 34 13.24 -15.03 8.97
C HIS A 34 12.93 -16.50 8.60
N THR A 35 11.68 -16.94 8.70
CA THR A 35 11.23 -18.28 8.27
C THR A 35 10.72 -18.28 6.82
N GLY A 36 10.58 -17.10 6.22
CA GLY A 36 10.00 -16.89 4.90
C GLY A 36 8.47 -16.80 4.90
N ALA A 37 7.84 -16.72 6.06
CA ALA A 37 6.39 -16.51 6.17
C ALA A 37 6.05 -15.02 5.99
N VAL A 38 4.94 -14.73 5.31
CA VAL A 38 4.49 -13.35 5.08
C VAL A 38 4.11 -12.71 6.42
N MET A 39 4.66 -11.54 6.70
CA MET A 39 4.34 -10.82 7.94
C MET A 39 3.02 -10.06 7.82
N PRO A 40 2.23 -9.95 8.91
CA PRO A 40 0.98 -9.20 8.90
C PRO A 40 1.19 -7.70 8.64
N GLU A 41 2.33 -7.17 9.07
CA GLU A 41 2.74 -5.78 8.94
C GLU A 41 4.27 -5.67 8.94
N ALA A 42 4.80 -4.61 8.33
CA ALA A 42 6.21 -4.21 8.41
C ALA A 42 6.30 -2.72 8.74
N ALA A 43 7.20 -2.37 9.65
CA ALA A 43 7.47 -0.96 9.97
C ALA A 43 8.20 -0.30 8.80
N LEU A 44 7.78 0.91 8.42
CA LEU A 44 8.42 1.68 7.37
C LEU A 44 9.80 2.17 7.82
N ALA A 45 10.73 2.31 6.87
CA ALA A 45 12.06 2.84 7.16
C ALA A 45 12.01 4.34 7.50
N GLU A 46 11.09 5.07 6.87
CA GLU A 46 10.76 6.46 7.13
C GLU A 46 9.24 6.61 7.26
N GLU A 47 8.78 7.56 8.07
CA GLU A 47 7.34 7.88 8.16
C GLU A 47 6.85 8.41 6.81
N TRP A 48 5.70 7.94 6.38
CA TRP A 48 5.09 8.33 5.11
C TRP A 48 3.82 9.14 5.37
N GLU A 49 3.73 10.34 4.79
CA GLU A 49 2.62 11.26 5.02
C GLU A 49 1.64 11.26 3.84
N TYR A 50 0.34 11.19 4.15
CA TYR A 50 -0.72 11.37 3.16
C TYR A 50 -1.89 12.14 3.76
N GLU A 51 -2.28 13.21 3.07
CA GLU A 51 -3.34 14.12 3.50
C GLU A 51 -3.21 14.62 4.96
N GLY A 52 -1.97 14.82 5.43
CA GLY A 52 -1.67 15.27 6.79
C GLY A 52 -1.71 14.16 7.84
N GLN A 53 -1.82 12.89 7.43
CA GLN A 53 -1.72 11.72 8.30
C GLN A 53 -0.41 10.99 8.08
N GLU A 54 0.27 10.66 9.17
CA GLU A 54 1.56 9.96 9.17
C GLU A 54 1.36 8.45 9.39
N PHE A 55 1.89 7.65 8.48
CA PHE A 55 1.89 6.20 8.54
C PHE A 55 3.30 5.70 8.84
N ASN A 56 3.40 4.70 9.70
CA ASN A 56 4.68 4.13 10.12
C ASN A 56 4.79 2.63 9.85
N ALA A 57 3.77 2.03 9.25
CA ALA A 57 3.77 0.63 8.86
C ALA A 57 3.00 0.41 7.57
N ILE A 58 3.43 -0.60 6.83
CA ILE A 58 2.71 -1.17 5.69
C ILE A 58 2.14 -2.54 6.09
N THR A 59 0.91 -2.80 5.69
CA THR A 59 0.22 -4.08 5.87
C THR A 59 -0.17 -4.63 4.51
N GLU A 60 -0.68 -5.86 4.46
CA GLU A 60 -1.19 -6.41 3.20
C GLU A 60 -2.41 -5.64 2.65
N GLN A 61 -3.14 -4.93 3.51
CA GLN A 61 -4.43 -4.28 3.18
C GLN A 61 -4.35 -2.77 3.03
N GLY A 62 -3.28 -2.15 3.53
CA GLY A 62 -3.21 -0.70 3.68
C GLY A 62 -1.94 -0.20 4.36
N LEU A 63 -1.85 1.12 4.46
CA LEU A 63 -0.90 1.82 5.32
C LEU A 63 -1.51 2.02 6.70
N ALA A 64 -0.71 1.75 7.73
CA ALA A 64 -1.15 1.80 9.10
C ALA A 64 -0.28 2.75 9.93
N HIS A 65 -0.94 3.43 10.87
CA HIS A 65 -0.28 4.08 11.97
C HIS A 65 -0.37 3.16 13.19
N ILE A 66 0.76 2.59 13.61
CA ILE A 66 0.85 1.65 14.73
C ILE A 66 1.46 2.35 15.94
N VAL A 67 0.73 2.32 17.06
CA VAL A 67 1.22 2.79 18.36
C VAL A 67 1.37 1.61 19.31
N GLY A 68 2.62 1.29 19.65
CA GLY A 68 2.96 0.13 20.47
C GLY A 68 2.80 -1.19 19.69
N LYS A 69 1.61 -1.80 19.74
CA LYS A 69 1.27 -3.07 19.05
C LYS A 69 -0.18 -3.09 18.55
N LYS A 70 -0.77 -1.91 18.35
CA LYS A 70 -2.14 -1.76 17.89
C LYS A 70 -2.16 -0.80 16.72
N ILE A 71 -2.91 -1.17 15.70
CA ILE A 71 -3.29 -0.28 14.60
C ILE A 71 -4.20 0.80 15.20
N GLY A 72 -3.69 2.03 15.24
CA GLY A 72 -4.45 3.21 15.62
C GLY A 72 -5.32 3.68 14.45
N GLU A 73 -4.72 3.75 13.26
CA GLU A 73 -5.39 4.08 12.02
C GLU A 73 -4.91 3.16 10.89
N LEU A 74 -5.80 2.87 9.94
CA LEU A 74 -5.53 2.07 8.76
C LEU A 74 -6.23 2.73 7.57
N PHE A 75 -5.42 3.16 6.59
CA PHE A 75 -5.91 3.57 5.28
C PHE A 75 -5.73 2.38 4.34
N THR A 76 -6.85 1.87 3.85
CA THR A 76 -6.85 0.75 2.91
C THR A 76 -6.42 1.22 1.53
N TRP A 77 -6.07 0.29 0.65
CA TRP A 77 -5.78 0.62 -0.75
C TRP A 77 -6.95 1.29 -1.49
N ASP A 78 -8.19 1.13 -1.00
CA ASP A 78 -9.35 1.80 -1.56
C ASP A 78 -9.41 3.29 -1.19
N ASP A 79 -8.81 3.67 -0.06
CA ASP A 79 -8.79 5.05 0.45
C ASP A 79 -7.72 5.92 -0.24
N LEU A 80 -6.70 5.31 -0.86
CA LEU A 80 -5.59 6.03 -1.50
C LEU A 80 -5.89 6.44 -2.94
N GLU A 81 -5.47 7.65 -3.31
CA GLU A 81 -5.42 8.10 -4.70
C GLU A 81 -4.45 7.26 -5.55
N THR A 82 -4.60 7.34 -6.88
CA THR A 82 -3.82 6.48 -7.80
C THR A 82 -2.33 6.77 -7.75
N GLU A 83 -1.96 8.03 -7.55
CA GLU A 83 -0.56 8.46 -7.39
C GLU A 83 0.05 7.85 -6.13
N ALA A 84 -0.64 7.98 -4.99
CA ALA A 84 -0.22 7.36 -3.73
C ALA A 84 -0.10 5.83 -3.81
N LEU A 85 -0.98 5.15 -4.56
CA LEU A 85 -0.84 3.71 -4.79
C LEU A 85 0.43 3.35 -5.58
N LEU A 86 0.89 4.21 -6.49
CA LEU A 86 2.15 4.00 -7.20
C LEU A 86 3.35 4.23 -6.28
N ASP A 87 3.28 5.19 -5.37
CA ASP A 87 4.32 5.39 -4.35
C ASP A 87 4.47 4.15 -3.45
N VAL A 88 3.36 3.52 -3.07
CA VAL A 88 3.39 2.24 -2.33
C VAL A 88 4.04 1.11 -3.14
N VAL A 89 3.85 1.08 -4.46
CA VAL A 89 4.56 0.12 -5.32
C VAL A 89 6.07 0.36 -5.23
N HIS A 90 6.52 1.60 -5.35
CA HIS A 90 7.94 1.95 -5.25
C HIS A 90 8.52 1.61 -3.88
N MET A 91 7.82 1.97 -2.80
CA MET A 91 8.17 1.60 -1.43
C MET A 91 8.40 0.08 -1.26
N LEU A 92 7.55 -0.74 -1.90
CA LEU A 92 7.66 -2.20 -1.86
C LEU A 92 8.78 -2.76 -2.76
N GLU A 93 9.04 -2.14 -3.92
CA GLU A 93 10.13 -2.51 -4.83
C GLU A 93 11.50 -2.18 -4.23
N ASP A 94 11.62 -0.98 -3.66
CA ASP A 94 12.85 -0.45 -3.05
C ASP A 94 13.06 -0.96 -1.62
N LYS A 95 12.06 -1.67 -1.07
CA LYS A 95 12.05 -2.24 0.29
C LYS A 95 12.29 -1.19 1.36
N GLU A 96 11.53 -0.11 1.32
CA GLU A 96 11.61 1.01 2.28
C GLU A 96 10.94 0.67 3.62
N PHE A 97 11.27 -0.50 4.18
CA PHE A 97 10.77 -1.00 5.46
C PHE A 97 11.86 -1.78 6.20
N VAL A 98 11.70 -1.87 7.51
CA VAL A 98 12.66 -2.53 8.40
C VAL A 98 12.63 -4.04 8.15
N GLU A 99 13.75 -4.59 7.68
CA GLU A 99 13.96 -6.04 7.59
C GLU A 99 13.99 -6.66 9.01
N ASN A 100 13.26 -7.76 9.22
CA ASN A 100 13.19 -8.48 10.50
C ASN A 100 13.82 -9.87 10.43
#